data_AF-B2FS73-F1
#
_entry.id   AF-B2FS73-F1
#
_cell.length_a   1.000
_cell.length_b   1.000
_cell.length_c   1.000
_cell.angle_alpha   90.00
_cell.angle_beta   90.00
_cell.angle_gamma   90.00
#
_symmetry.space_group_name_H-M   'P 1'
#
loop_
_entity.id
_entity.type
_entity.pdbx_description
1 polymer ?
#
loop_
_entity_poly.entity_id
_entity_poly.type
_entity_poly.pdbx_seq_one_letter_code
_entity_poly.pdbx_strand_id
1 'polypeptide(L)'
;MYFLTAAHVLDHLTETPLFAGAGGNFIPVLGSFFNSLAPNGNRAEDRFDFAWCRIDESNSRLLEFCKVIPAKSISKNRIDHDKRVYLAVGYPNSKNKVPWQGHKIVPQRATYYSTFKEHKTLFDKLGISHETHLSIAYDRKALDEDYNIVNAINPKGISGGPFFDLGRIVSKDDLGRQTPLDPLLSGLVIEYHKAHKAMLAVKIDTILARIDSTNTP
;
A
#
# COMPACT_ATOMS: atom_id res chain seq x y z
N MET A 1 -4.66 -18.30 1.32
CA MET A 1 -4.13 -17.01 1.84
C MET A 1 -3.16 -16.46 0.82
N TYR A 2 -3.05 -15.14 0.70
CA TYR A 2 -2.16 -14.51 -0.27
C TYR A 2 -1.30 -13.45 0.41
N PHE A 3 -0.07 -13.32 -0.08
CA PHE A 3 0.79 -12.17 0.18
C PHE A 3 0.70 -11.24 -1.03
N LEU A 4 0.58 -9.94 -0.78
CA LEU A 4 0.44 -8.90 -1.80
C LEU A 4 1.61 -7.92 -1.70
N THR A 5 2.09 -7.44 -2.85
CA THR A 5 3.11 -6.38 -2.94
C THR A 5 2.99 -5.67 -4.29
N ALA A 6 3.72 -4.57 -4.50
CA ALA A 6 3.78 -3.93 -5.82
C ALA A 6 4.61 -4.79 -6.80
N ALA A 7 4.25 -4.81 -8.08
CA ALA A 7 4.90 -5.68 -9.07
C ALA A 7 6.37 -5.30 -9.27
N HIS A 8 6.70 -4.01 -9.35
CA HIS A 8 8.09 -3.56 -9.48
C HIS A 8 8.99 -3.95 -8.29
N VAL A 9 8.42 -4.26 -7.12
CA VAL A 9 9.22 -4.76 -5.98
C VAL A 9 9.84 -6.11 -6.35
N LEU A 10 9.16 -6.90 -7.19
CA LEU A 10 9.66 -8.20 -7.64
C LEU A 10 10.76 -8.10 -8.69
N ASP A 11 10.94 -6.94 -9.33
CA ASP A 11 12.02 -6.75 -10.31
C ASP A 11 13.40 -6.88 -9.64
N HIS A 12 13.46 -6.70 -8.32
CA HIS A 12 14.66 -6.89 -7.50
C HIS A 12 14.94 -8.36 -7.11
N LEU A 13 14.06 -9.31 -7.46
CA LEU A 13 14.24 -10.73 -7.10
C LEU A 13 15.48 -11.38 -7.73
N THR A 14 15.98 -10.81 -8.84
CA THR A 14 17.23 -11.25 -9.46
C THR A 14 18.46 -10.89 -8.62
N GLU A 15 18.35 -9.87 -7.77
CA GLU A 15 19.44 -9.37 -6.91
C GLU A 15 19.32 -9.86 -5.48
N THR A 16 18.09 -9.94 -4.95
CA THR A 16 17.83 -10.29 -3.54
C THR A 16 16.48 -10.98 -3.38
N PRO A 17 16.37 -12.03 -2.53
CA PRO A 17 15.06 -12.57 -2.16
C PRO A 17 14.17 -11.50 -1.52
N LEU A 18 12.85 -11.70 -1.62
CA LEU A 18 11.88 -10.87 -0.91
C LEU A 18 11.75 -11.33 0.54
N PHE A 19 11.81 -10.39 1.48
CA PHE A 19 11.68 -10.65 2.91
C PHE A 19 10.55 -9.83 3.54
N ALA A 20 9.84 -10.43 4.50
CA ALA A 20 9.01 -9.72 5.45
C ALA A 20 9.77 -9.52 6.78
N GLY A 21 9.74 -8.30 7.31
CA GLY A 21 10.25 -8.03 8.66
C GLY A 21 9.22 -8.39 9.72
N ALA A 22 9.42 -9.50 10.45
CA ALA A 22 8.49 -9.96 11.49
C ALA A 22 9.22 -10.72 12.61
N GLY A 23 8.73 -10.61 13.84
CA GLY A 23 9.33 -11.29 15.00
C GLY A 23 10.80 -10.93 15.26
N GLY A 24 11.26 -9.76 14.81
CA GLY A 24 12.67 -9.36 14.88
C GLY A 24 13.58 -10.01 13.81
N ASN A 25 13.01 -10.71 12.83
CA ASN A 25 13.73 -11.42 11.77
C ASN A 25 13.34 -10.89 10.38
N PHE A 26 14.21 -11.14 9.40
CA PHE A 26 13.86 -11.10 7.99
C PHE A 26 13.43 -12.50 7.56
N ILE A 27 12.14 -12.67 7.29
CA ILE A 27 11.56 -13.96 6.92
C ILE A 27 11.36 -13.95 5.40
N PRO A 28 11.99 -14.88 4.64
CA PRO A 28 11.81 -14.92 3.20
C PRO A 28 10.36 -15.24 2.84
N VAL A 29 9.86 -14.60 1.80
CA VAL A 29 8.56 -14.90 1.21
C VAL A 29 8.80 -15.90 0.08
N LEU A 30 8.31 -17.13 0.27
CA LEU A 30 8.56 -18.24 -0.63
C LEU A 30 7.35 -18.48 -1.55
N GLY A 31 7.61 -19.03 -2.74
CA GLY A 31 6.59 -19.44 -3.70
C GLY A 31 6.68 -18.70 -5.04
N SER A 32 5.78 -19.08 -5.94
CA SER A 32 5.66 -18.45 -7.25
C SER A 32 4.83 -17.17 -7.15
N PHE A 33 5.39 -16.07 -7.65
CA PHE A 33 4.70 -14.81 -7.75
C PHE A 33 4.01 -14.68 -9.11
N PHE A 34 2.79 -14.16 -9.06
CA PHE A 34 2.06 -13.65 -10.21
C PHE A 34 2.03 -12.13 -10.10
N ASN A 35 1.96 -11.43 -11.23
CA ASN A 35 1.92 -9.97 -11.25
C ASN A 35 1.00 -9.43 -12.35
N SER A 36 0.66 -8.16 -12.23
CA SER A 36 0.01 -7.39 -13.28
C SER A 36 0.87 -7.37 -14.55
N LEU A 37 0.18 -7.40 -15.69
CA LEU A 37 0.80 -7.41 -17.01
C LEU A 37 1.21 -5.99 -17.40
N ALA A 38 2.50 -5.79 -17.58
CA ALA A 38 3.04 -4.60 -18.19
C ALA A 38 2.76 -4.60 -19.70
N PRO A 39 2.13 -3.56 -20.27
CA PRO A 39 1.96 -3.42 -21.71
C PRO A 39 3.30 -3.54 -22.43
N ASN A 40 3.38 -4.41 -23.45
CA ASN A 40 4.62 -4.66 -24.21
C ASN A 40 5.85 -5.03 -23.35
N GLY A 41 5.64 -5.52 -22.11
CA GLY A 41 6.71 -5.79 -21.16
C GLY A 41 7.33 -4.53 -20.52
N ASN A 42 6.78 -3.34 -20.74
CA ASN A 42 7.28 -2.10 -20.16
C ASN A 42 6.68 -1.85 -18.76
N ARG A 43 7.43 -2.18 -17.69
CA ARG A 43 6.95 -2.00 -16.30
C ARG A 43 6.53 -0.56 -15.99
N ALA A 44 7.12 0.46 -16.63
CA ALA A 44 6.73 1.86 -16.41
C ALA A 44 5.32 2.21 -16.97
N GLU A 45 4.75 1.33 -17.80
CA GLU A 45 3.40 1.43 -18.33
C GLU A 45 2.40 0.55 -17.58
N ASP A 46 2.86 -0.30 -16.65
CA ASP A 46 1.97 -1.07 -15.79
C ASP A 46 1.27 -0.14 -14.80
N ARG A 47 0.00 0.18 -15.08
CA ARG A 47 -0.80 1.07 -14.23
C ARG A 47 -1.31 0.39 -12.97
N PHE A 48 -1.36 -0.94 -12.96
CA PHE A 48 -1.87 -1.70 -11.83
C PHE A 48 -0.75 -2.08 -10.86
N ASP A 49 0.43 -2.44 -11.39
CA ASP A 49 1.67 -2.63 -10.64
C ASP A 49 1.50 -3.38 -9.30
N PHE A 50 0.75 -4.49 -9.32
CA PHE A 50 0.55 -5.35 -8.16
C PHE A 50 1.00 -6.78 -8.45
N ALA A 51 1.41 -7.47 -7.40
CA ALA A 51 1.80 -8.85 -7.43
C ALA A 51 1.28 -9.60 -6.22
N TRP A 52 1.12 -10.91 -6.39
CA TRP A 52 0.65 -11.81 -5.35
C TRP A 52 1.36 -13.15 -5.41
N CYS A 53 1.49 -13.80 -4.26
CA CYS A 53 1.82 -15.21 -4.17
C CYS A 53 0.86 -15.91 -3.21
N ARG A 54 0.57 -17.19 -3.49
CA ARG A 54 -0.22 -18.02 -2.59
C ARG A 54 0.67 -18.43 -1.42
N ILE A 55 0.18 -18.22 -0.20
CA ILE A 55 0.84 -18.63 1.03
C ILE A 55 0.38 -20.05 1.38
N ASP A 56 1.34 -20.98 1.41
CA ASP A 56 1.20 -22.37 1.80
C ASP A 56 2.16 -22.75 2.95
N GLU A 57 2.30 -24.04 3.24
CA GLU A 57 3.13 -24.56 4.34
C GLU A 57 4.60 -24.17 4.25
N SER A 58 5.13 -23.89 3.05
CA SER A 58 6.52 -23.41 2.88
C SER A 58 6.74 -22.06 3.56
N ASN A 59 5.67 -21.30 3.80
CA ASN A 59 5.68 -19.99 4.44
C ASN A 59 5.28 -20.06 5.93
N SER A 60 5.41 -21.22 6.59
CA SER A 60 5.02 -21.42 8.01
C SER A 60 5.59 -20.36 8.96
N ARG A 61 6.84 -19.93 8.77
CA ARG A 61 7.46 -18.85 9.58
C ARG A 61 6.77 -17.50 9.40
N LEU A 62 6.27 -17.17 8.21
CA LEU A 62 5.48 -15.95 8.02
C LEU A 62 4.18 -16.03 8.82
N LEU A 63 3.52 -17.19 8.79
CA LEU A 63 2.27 -17.42 9.51
C LEU A 63 2.44 -17.37 11.03
N GLU A 64 3.62 -17.73 11.55
CA GLU A 64 3.96 -17.65 12.97
C GLU A 64 4.02 -16.19 13.47
N PHE A 65 4.65 -15.29 12.71
CA PHE A 65 4.97 -13.93 13.17
C PHE A 65 4.07 -12.84 12.59
N CYS A 66 3.40 -13.08 11.47
CA CYS A 66 2.55 -12.10 10.81
C CYS A 66 1.07 -12.34 11.13
N LYS A 67 0.36 -11.26 11.43
CA LYS A 67 -1.11 -11.30 11.51
C LYS A 67 -1.69 -11.20 10.10
N VAL A 68 -2.65 -12.07 9.83
CA VAL A 68 -3.40 -12.08 8.56
C VAL A 68 -4.53 -11.07 8.64
N ILE A 69 -4.69 -10.26 7.59
CA ILE A 69 -5.89 -9.41 7.45
C ILE A 69 -7.07 -10.35 7.15
N PRO A 70 -8.07 -10.46 8.04
CA PRO A 70 -9.17 -11.40 7.84
C PRO A 70 -10.10 -10.88 6.74
N ALA A 71 -10.81 -11.79 6.08
CA ALA A 71 -11.73 -11.46 4.99
C ALA A 71 -12.79 -10.41 5.38
N LYS A 72 -13.25 -10.41 6.64
CA LYS A 72 -14.22 -9.42 7.16
C LYS A 72 -13.67 -7.98 7.19
N SER A 73 -12.35 -7.83 7.22
CA SER A 73 -11.65 -6.53 7.22
C SER A 73 -11.16 -6.15 5.82
N ILE A 74 -11.61 -6.85 4.78
CA ILE A 74 -11.40 -6.46 3.39
C ILE A 74 -12.62 -5.65 2.94
N SER A 75 -12.34 -4.46 2.39
CA SER A 75 -13.37 -3.63 1.80
C SER A 75 -13.98 -4.34 0.60
N LYS A 76 -15.31 -4.32 0.49
CA LYS A 76 -16.01 -4.72 -0.74
C LYS A 76 -15.90 -3.68 -1.85
N ASN A 77 -15.07 -2.66 -1.63
CA ASN A 77 -14.89 -1.44 -2.40
C ASN A 77 -16.18 -0.69 -2.69
N ARG A 78 -16.07 0.63 -2.60
CA ARG A 78 -17.22 1.53 -2.61
C ARG A 78 -17.10 2.47 -3.79
N ILE A 79 -18.25 2.87 -4.29
CA ILE A 79 -18.38 3.88 -5.34
C ILE A 79 -18.33 5.27 -4.69
N ASP A 80 -18.95 5.43 -3.52
CA ASP A 80 -19.00 6.69 -2.80
C ASP A 80 -17.78 6.88 -1.90
N HIS A 81 -16.98 7.89 -2.24
CA HIS A 81 -15.76 8.27 -1.54
C HIS A 81 -15.90 9.58 -0.75
N ASP A 82 -17.08 10.20 -0.70
CA ASP A 82 -17.29 11.49 -0.04
C ASP A 82 -16.99 11.43 1.46
N LYS A 83 -16.19 12.41 1.92
CA LYS A 83 -15.72 12.58 3.31
C LYS A 83 -15.04 11.36 3.93
N ARG A 84 -14.60 10.41 3.10
CA ARG A 84 -13.92 9.20 3.57
C ARG A 84 -12.44 9.46 3.74
N VAL A 85 -11.90 9.00 4.86
CA VAL A 85 -10.47 9.08 5.15
C VAL A 85 -9.82 7.77 4.80
N TYR A 86 -8.72 7.86 4.08
CA TYR A 86 -7.88 6.73 3.74
C TYR A 86 -6.51 6.86 4.39
N LEU A 87 -5.89 5.72 4.65
CA LEU A 87 -4.61 5.58 5.32
C LEU A 87 -3.72 4.63 4.52
N ALA A 88 -2.60 5.15 4.02
CA ALA A 88 -1.49 4.37 3.53
C ALA A 88 -0.47 4.15 4.65
N VAL A 89 0.06 2.93 4.74
CA VAL A 89 1.07 2.54 5.73
C VAL A 89 2.24 1.89 5.04
N GLY A 90 3.47 2.23 5.44
CA GLY A 90 4.66 1.55 4.93
C GLY A 90 5.95 1.97 5.61
N TYR A 91 7.08 1.57 5.03
CA TYR A 91 8.42 1.75 5.60
C TYR A 91 9.29 2.56 4.62
N PRO A 92 9.14 3.90 4.59
CA PRO A 92 9.79 4.73 3.57
C PRO A 92 11.32 4.67 3.69
N ASN A 93 12.02 4.65 2.55
CA ASN A 93 13.48 4.52 2.48
C ASN A 93 14.20 5.61 3.27
N SER A 94 13.62 6.82 3.32
CA SER A 94 14.19 7.96 4.03
C SER A 94 14.32 7.77 5.55
N LYS A 95 13.48 6.89 6.13
CA LYS A 95 13.47 6.54 7.56
C LYS A 95 14.06 5.16 7.84
N ASN A 96 14.26 4.35 6.80
CA ASN A 96 14.70 2.96 6.88
C ASN A 96 16.01 2.77 6.11
N LYS A 97 17.01 3.58 6.42
CA LYS A 97 18.34 3.46 5.81
C LYS A 97 19.10 2.31 6.46
N VAL A 98 19.77 1.51 5.63
CA VAL A 98 20.72 0.51 6.12
C VAL A 98 21.96 1.26 6.65
N PRO A 99 22.32 1.12 7.94
CA PRO A 99 23.53 1.72 8.47
C PRO A 99 24.76 1.06 7.83
N TRP A 100 25.77 1.85 7.47
CA TRP A 100 27.00 1.34 6.88
C TRP A 100 27.78 0.43 7.84
N GLN A 101 27.72 0.72 9.14
CA GLN A 101 28.26 -0.09 10.22
C GLN A 101 27.13 -0.45 11.18
N GLY A 102 26.48 -1.58 10.92
CA GLY A 102 25.42 -2.06 11.80
C GLY A 102 24.83 -3.37 11.32
N HIS A 103 24.57 -4.28 12.26
CA HIS A 103 23.93 -5.57 12.01
C HIS A 103 22.45 -5.55 12.37
N LYS A 104 21.89 -4.38 12.70
CA LYS A 104 20.52 -4.21 13.17
C LYS A 104 19.85 -3.04 12.46
N ILE A 105 18.69 -3.30 11.90
CA ILE A 105 17.78 -2.30 11.34
C ILE A 105 16.55 -2.27 12.23
N VAL A 106 16.18 -1.08 12.73
CA VAL A 106 14.91 -0.87 13.44
C VAL A 106 13.96 -0.20 12.46
N PRO A 107 12.96 -0.94 11.92
CA PRO A 107 12.11 -0.40 10.88
C PRO A 107 11.20 0.70 11.45
N GLN A 108 11.26 1.88 10.84
CA GLN A 108 10.40 3.01 11.15
C GLN A 108 9.24 3.06 10.18
N ARG A 109 8.06 2.73 10.70
CA ARG A 109 6.80 2.83 9.97
C ARG A 109 6.39 4.30 9.81
N ALA A 110 5.91 4.67 8.63
CA ALA A 110 5.23 5.93 8.38
C ALA A 110 3.76 5.68 8.01
N THR A 111 2.93 6.68 8.30
CA THR A 111 1.51 6.70 7.98
C THR A 111 1.20 7.95 7.19
N TYR A 112 0.35 7.81 6.18
CA TYR A 112 -0.07 8.89 5.30
C TYR A 112 -1.58 8.81 5.17
N TYR A 113 -2.28 9.87 5.52
CA TYR A 113 -3.73 9.87 5.47
C TYR A 113 -4.25 11.16 4.85
N SER A 114 -5.37 11.05 4.15
CA SER A 114 -6.12 12.18 3.64
C SER A 114 -7.53 11.72 3.28
N THR A 115 -8.37 12.65 2.86
CA THR A 115 -9.60 12.30 2.17
C THR A 115 -9.31 11.84 0.75
N PHE A 116 -10.22 11.03 0.20
CA PHE A 116 -10.15 10.68 -1.22
C PHE A 116 -10.12 11.94 -2.08
N LYS A 117 -9.26 11.90 -3.11
CA LYS A 117 -9.20 12.94 -4.12
C LYS A 117 -9.02 12.31 -5.47
N GLU A 118 -10.03 12.42 -6.33
CA GLU A 118 -9.90 12.05 -7.73
C GLU A 118 -9.03 13.11 -8.41
N HIS A 119 -7.74 12.82 -8.57
CA HIS A 119 -6.80 13.68 -9.27
C HIS A 119 -7.06 13.56 -10.77
N LYS A 120 -8.15 14.16 -11.27
CA LYS A 120 -8.66 13.96 -12.65
C LYS A 120 -7.55 14.06 -13.71
N THR A 121 -6.70 15.08 -13.66
CA THR A 121 -5.59 15.25 -14.62
C THR A 121 -4.57 14.11 -14.57
N LEU A 122 -4.31 13.56 -13.38
CA LEU A 122 -3.44 12.40 -13.20
C LEU A 122 -4.11 11.14 -13.74
N PHE A 123 -5.39 10.95 -13.43
CA PHE A 123 -6.16 9.76 -13.83
C PHE A 123 -6.30 9.71 -15.36
N ASP A 124 -6.71 10.83 -15.98
CA ASP A 124 -6.76 11.00 -17.43
C ASP A 124 -5.38 10.71 -18.06
N LYS A 125 -4.29 11.25 -17.50
CA LYS A 125 -2.93 11.05 -18.01
C LYS A 125 -2.49 9.59 -17.95
N LEU A 126 -2.88 8.86 -16.91
CA LEU A 126 -2.50 7.47 -16.72
C LEU A 126 -3.45 6.49 -17.41
N GLY A 127 -4.60 6.95 -17.91
CA GLY A 127 -5.65 6.09 -18.46
C GLY A 127 -6.31 5.21 -17.40
N ILE A 128 -6.38 5.69 -16.15
CA ILE A 128 -7.00 5.00 -15.02
C ILE A 128 -8.23 5.74 -14.53
N SER A 129 -9.01 5.10 -13.68
CA SER A 129 -10.25 5.65 -13.15
C SER A 129 -10.48 5.21 -11.70
N HIS A 130 -11.42 5.87 -11.01
CA HIS A 130 -11.70 5.53 -9.61
C HIS A 130 -12.35 4.14 -9.45
N GLU A 131 -12.84 3.52 -10.52
CA GLU A 131 -13.35 2.15 -10.55
C GLU A 131 -12.27 1.13 -10.21
N THR A 132 -11.00 1.42 -10.53
CA THR A 132 -9.86 0.50 -10.31
C THR A 132 -8.80 1.06 -9.37
N HIS A 133 -8.77 2.37 -9.17
CA HIS A 133 -7.73 3.05 -8.38
C HIS A 133 -8.32 3.94 -7.29
N LEU A 134 -7.53 4.14 -6.23
CA LEU A 134 -7.79 5.07 -5.15
C LEU A 134 -6.63 6.05 -5.06
N SER A 135 -6.92 7.30 -4.67
CA SER A 135 -5.88 8.27 -4.37
C SER A 135 -6.20 9.16 -3.19
N ILE A 136 -5.14 9.53 -2.46
CA ILE A 136 -5.15 10.57 -1.44
C ILE A 136 -4.18 11.68 -1.81
N ALA A 137 -4.51 12.89 -1.37
CA ALA A 137 -3.59 14.00 -1.44
C ALA A 137 -2.41 13.79 -0.48
N TYR A 138 -1.21 14.09 -0.93
CA TYR A 138 -0.02 14.12 -0.09
C TYR A 138 0.87 15.29 -0.50
N ASP A 139 1.10 16.21 0.44
CA ASP A 139 2.05 17.30 0.29
C ASP A 139 3.35 16.98 1.05
N ARG A 140 4.48 17.41 0.48
CA ARG A 140 5.78 17.34 1.16
C ARG A 140 5.94 18.43 2.21
N LYS A 141 5.09 19.46 2.21
CA LYS A 141 5.08 20.50 3.24
C LYS A 141 3.94 20.23 4.22
N ALA A 142 4.27 20.21 5.50
CA ALA A 142 3.34 20.01 6.60
C ALA A 142 3.64 20.98 7.73
N LEU A 143 2.71 21.13 8.66
CA LEU A 143 2.93 21.86 9.91
C LEU A 143 3.32 20.87 11.01
N ASP A 144 4.30 21.22 11.84
CA ASP A 144 4.57 20.53 13.09
C ASP A 144 3.67 21.05 14.22
N GLU A 145 3.90 20.58 15.45
CA GLU A 145 3.13 20.97 16.65
C GLU A 145 3.26 22.45 17.01
N ASP A 146 4.35 23.09 16.56
CA ASP A 146 4.65 24.51 16.77
C ASP A 146 4.24 25.36 15.56
N TYR A 147 3.48 24.80 14.62
CA TYR A 147 3.02 25.44 13.38
C TYR A 147 4.15 25.87 12.43
N ASN A 148 5.35 25.29 12.55
CA ASN A 148 6.41 25.53 11.58
C ASN A 148 6.20 24.68 10.33
N ILE A 149 6.54 25.25 9.17
CA ILE A 149 6.51 24.51 7.91
C ILE A 149 7.71 23.55 7.85
N VAL A 150 7.43 22.26 7.99
CA VAL A 150 8.41 21.19 7.94
C VAL A 150 8.24 20.33 6.68
N ASN A 151 9.27 19.53 6.37
CA ASN A 151 9.17 18.53 5.31
C ASN A 151 8.53 17.25 5.86
N ALA A 152 7.38 16.86 5.30
CA ALA A 152 6.77 15.56 5.56
C ALA A 152 7.68 14.42 5.06
N ILE A 153 7.50 13.23 5.65
CA ILE A 153 8.28 12.04 5.33
C ILE A 153 8.03 11.67 3.87
N ASN A 154 9.08 11.53 3.06
CA ASN A 154 8.93 11.18 1.65
C ASN A 154 8.37 9.74 1.50
N PRO A 155 7.26 9.52 0.77
CA PRO A 155 6.62 8.21 0.64
C PRO A 155 7.39 7.22 -0.23
N LYS A 156 8.50 7.62 -0.87
CA LYS A 156 9.34 6.67 -1.63
C LYS A 156 9.73 5.47 -0.76
N GLY A 157 9.38 4.26 -1.21
CA GLY A 157 9.64 3.00 -0.52
C GLY A 157 8.45 2.38 0.22
N ILE A 158 7.24 2.95 0.10
CA ILE A 158 6.03 2.36 0.73
C ILE A 158 5.20 1.50 -0.24
N SER A 159 5.61 1.37 -1.49
CA SER A 159 4.93 0.54 -2.49
C SER A 159 4.80 -0.91 -2.01
N GLY A 160 3.66 -1.53 -2.27
CA GLY A 160 3.26 -2.81 -1.68
C GLY A 160 2.67 -2.69 -0.26
N GLY A 161 2.65 -1.49 0.31
CA GLY A 161 2.01 -1.23 1.61
C GLY A 161 0.48 -1.24 1.54
N PRO A 162 -0.22 -1.59 2.63
CA PRO A 162 -1.68 -1.61 2.65
C PRO A 162 -2.27 -0.19 2.61
N PHE A 163 -3.40 -0.06 1.90
CA PHE A 163 -4.22 1.14 1.84
C PHE A 163 -5.56 0.86 2.52
N PHE A 164 -5.77 1.46 3.68
CA PHE A 164 -6.95 1.27 4.50
C PHE A 164 -7.95 2.41 4.30
N ASP A 165 -9.21 2.06 4.39
CA ASP A 165 -10.34 2.97 4.54
C ASP A 165 -10.71 3.04 6.02
N LEU A 166 -10.65 4.26 6.58
CA LEU A 166 -10.93 4.52 7.99
C LEU A 166 -12.39 4.92 8.24
N GLY A 167 -13.23 4.96 7.20
CA GLY A 167 -14.62 5.41 7.32
C GLY A 167 -14.79 6.91 7.01
N ARG A 168 -15.95 7.44 7.40
CA ARG A 168 -16.33 8.85 7.16
C ARG A 168 -16.12 9.69 8.40
N ILE A 169 -15.62 10.90 8.20
CA ILE A 169 -15.75 11.96 9.20
C ILE A 169 -17.02 12.74 8.84
N VAL A 170 -18.09 12.52 9.59
CA VAL A 170 -19.37 13.23 9.42
C VAL A 170 -19.57 14.32 10.46
N SER A 171 -18.87 14.24 11.59
CA SER A 171 -18.97 15.15 12.73
C SER A 171 -17.62 15.36 13.42
N LYS A 172 -17.54 16.33 14.33
CA LYS A 172 -16.35 16.53 15.18
C LYS A 172 -16.13 15.37 16.15
N ASP A 173 -17.19 14.67 16.53
CA ASP A 173 -17.11 13.55 17.48
C ASP A 173 -16.37 12.35 16.88
N ASP A 174 -16.38 12.22 15.55
CA ASP A 174 -15.61 11.19 14.82
C ASP A 174 -14.08 11.39 14.95
N LEU A 175 -13.65 12.60 15.33
CA LEU A 175 -12.24 12.95 15.58
C LEU A 175 -11.82 12.70 17.03
N GLY A 176 -12.73 12.20 17.88
CA GLY A 176 -12.44 11.86 19.26
C GLY A 176 -11.34 10.80 19.38
N ARG A 177 -10.43 10.97 20.35
CA ARG A 177 -9.31 10.03 20.59
C ARG A 177 -9.72 8.58 20.86
N GLN A 178 -10.98 8.35 21.25
CA GLN A 178 -11.51 7.03 21.60
C GLN A 178 -12.56 6.51 20.63
N THR A 179 -12.80 7.20 19.51
CA THR A 179 -13.78 6.76 18.52
C THR A 179 -13.29 5.43 17.91
N PRO A 180 -14.04 4.32 18.06
CA PRO A 180 -13.65 3.05 17.49
C PRO A 180 -13.60 3.15 15.96
N LEU A 181 -12.46 2.75 15.37
CA LEU A 181 -12.30 2.63 13.93
C LEU A 181 -12.28 1.15 13.56
N ASP A 182 -13.04 0.78 12.54
CA ASP A 182 -12.99 -0.56 11.91
C ASP A 182 -12.37 -0.42 10.50
N PRO A 183 -11.03 -0.34 10.40
CA PRO A 183 -10.37 -0.07 9.14
C PRO A 183 -10.53 -1.24 8.18
N LEU A 184 -10.91 -0.93 6.94
CA LEU A 184 -11.06 -1.92 5.88
C LEU A 184 -9.90 -1.80 4.87
N LEU A 185 -9.21 -2.91 4.60
CA LEU A 185 -8.23 -2.96 3.51
C LEU A 185 -8.95 -2.66 2.20
N SER A 186 -8.65 -1.52 1.58
CA SER A 186 -9.32 -1.03 0.38
C SER A 186 -8.41 -1.03 -0.85
N GLY A 187 -7.10 -1.16 -0.64
CA GLY A 187 -6.16 -1.25 -1.74
C GLY A 187 -4.73 -1.54 -1.32
N LEU A 188 -3.86 -1.47 -2.32
CA LEU A 188 -2.43 -1.66 -2.21
C LEU A 188 -1.74 -0.42 -2.80
N VAL A 189 -0.86 0.22 -2.03
CA VAL A 189 -0.11 1.40 -2.50
C VAL A 189 0.87 0.99 -3.59
N ILE A 190 0.86 1.70 -4.71
CA ILE A 190 1.76 1.40 -5.84
C ILE A 190 2.79 2.50 -6.04
N GLU A 191 2.39 3.77 -6.01
CA GLU A 191 3.32 4.88 -6.30
C GLU A 191 2.89 6.24 -5.73
N TYR A 192 3.81 7.19 -5.79
CA TYR A 192 3.59 8.59 -5.43
C TYR A 192 3.92 9.52 -6.61
N HIS A 193 2.92 10.29 -7.04
CA HIS A 193 3.02 11.27 -8.12
C HIS A 193 3.33 12.66 -7.59
N LYS A 194 4.62 13.01 -7.55
CA LYS A 194 5.10 14.30 -7.01
C LYS A 194 4.46 15.51 -7.69
N ALA A 195 4.31 15.51 -9.01
CA ALA A 195 3.74 16.63 -9.76
C ALA A 195 2.26 16.89 -9.41
N HIS A 196 1.54 15.84 -9.02
CA HIS A 196 0.11 15.90 -8.69
C HIS A 196 -0.16 15.90 -7.19
N LYS A 197 0.88 15.77 -6.36
CA LYS A 197 0.77 15.63 -4.90
C LYS A 197 -0.22 14.51 -4.52
N ALA A 198 -0.10 13.37 -5.20
CA ALA A 198 -1.06 12.27 -5.13
C ALA A 198 -0.35 10.96 -4.82
N MET A 199 -0.84 10.24 -3.81
CA MET A 199 -0.47 8.85 -3.57
C MET A 199 -1.54 7.95 -4.18
N LEU A 200 -1.11 6.94 -4.93
CA LEU A 200 -1.97 6.08 -5.72
C LEU A 200 -1.95 4.65 -5.16
N ALA A 201 -3.12 4.03 -5.14
CA ALA A 201 -3.30 2.63 -4.78
C ALA A 201 -4.23 1.95 -5.78
N VAL A 202 -4.00 0.66 -6.03
CA VAL A 202 -4.98 -0.19 -6.73
C VAL A 202 -5.99 -0.71 -5.74
N LYS A 203 -7.25 -0.68 -6.15
CA LYS A 203 -8.37 -1.17 -5.37
C LYS A 203 -8.24 -2.67 -5.08
N ILE A 204 -8.53 -3.07 -3.83
CA ILE A 204 -8.37 -4.48 -3.41
C ILE A 204 -9.28 -5.44 -4.19
N ASP A 205 -10.50 -5.05 -4.55
CA ASP A 205 -11.43 -5.85 -5.36
C ASP A 205 -10.86 -6.18 -6.76
N THR A 206 -10.15 -5.24 -7.36
CA THR A 206 -9.49 -5.37 -8.66
C THR A 206 -8.40 -6.44 -8.58
N ILE A 207 -7.63 -6.43 -7.49
CA ILE A 207 -6.60 -7.44 -7.21
C ILE A 207 -7.26 -8.81 -6.97
N LEU A 208 -8.30 -8.87 -6.14
CA LEU A 208 -9.01 -10.11 -5.81
C LEU A 208 -9.67 -10.74 -7.04
N ALA A 209 -10.34 -9.94 -7.89
CA ALA A 209 -10.92 -10.42 -9.14
C ALA A 209 -9.86 -11.04 -10.05
N ARG A 210 -8.64 -10.46 -10.07
CA ARG A 210 -7.53 -11.03 -10.83
C ARG A 210 -7.07 -12.36 -10.23
N ILE A 211 -6.91 -12.43 -8.90
CA ILE A 211 -6.54 -13.67 -8.20
C ILE A 211 -7.56 -14.78 -8.50
N ASP A 212 -8.85 -14.49 -8.40
CA ASP A 212 -9.93 -15.45 -8.65
C ASP A 212 -9.92 -15.94 -10.11
N SER A 213 -9.68 -15.03 -11.07
CA SER A 213 -9.57 -15.39 -12.50
C SER A 213 -8.39 -16.33 -12.79
N THR A 214 -7.32 -16.28 -12.01
CA THR A 214 -6.15 -17.18 -12.17
C THR A 214 -6.31 -18.53 -11.48
N ASN A 215 -7.28 -18.67 -10.58
CA ASN A 215 -7.57 -19.91 -9.87
C ASN A 215 -8.71 -20.72 -10.53
N THR A 216 -9.32 -20.20 -11.58
CA THR A 216 -10.35 -20.92 -12.34
C THR A 216 -9.64 -21.79 -13.40
N PRO A 217 -9.85 -23.12 -13.40
CA PRO A 217 -9.21 -24.04 -14.36
C PRO A 217 -9.64 -23.79 -15.80
#